data_AF-A0A6G3XC37-F1
#
_entry.id   AF-A0A6G3XC37-F1
#
_cell.length_a   1.000
_cell.length_b   1.000
_cell.length_c   1.000
_cell.angle_alpha   90.00
_cell.angle_beta   90.00
_cell.angle_gamma   90.00
#
_symmetry.space_group_name_H-M   'P 1'
#
loop_
_entity.id
_entity.type
_entity.pdbx_description
1 polymer ?
#
loop_
_entity_poly.entity_id
_entity_poly.type
_entity_poly.pdbx_seq_one_letter_code
_entity_poly.pdbx_strand_id
1 'polypeptide(L)'
;EDTIVELVLDLSDRHDVHAVGIGAAGWVDADRSKVLFAPHLAWRDEPLRDAIASRLVVPVMVDNDANTAAWAEWRFGAGRGEDHLVMITLGTGIGGAILEDG
;
A
#
# COMPACT_ATOMS: atom_id res chain seq x y z
N GLU A 1 -3.35 -9.96 8.77
CA GLU A 1 -2.49 -10.73 7.85
C GLU A 1 -3.23 -11.92 7.27
N ASP A 2 -3.79 -12.80 8.11
CA ASP A 2 -4.54 -13.99 7.66
C ASP A 2 -5.59 -13.67 6.59
N THR A 3 -6.46 -12.70 6.86
CA THR A 3 -7.49 -12.27 5.91
C THR A 3 -6.91 -11.79 4.58
N ILE A 4 -5.75 -11.14 4.58
CA ILE A 4 -5.10 -10.68 3.33
C ILE A 4 -4.61 -11.89 2.54
N VAL A 5 -3.94 -12.84 3.21
CA VAL A 5 -3.44 -14.06 2.57
C VAL A 5 -4.59 -14.89 2.01
N GLU A 6 -5.67 -15.09 2.78
CA GLU A 6 -6.86 -15.82 2.34
C GLU A 6 -7.49 -15.18 1.09
N LEU A 7 -7.64 -13.85 1.08
CA LEU A 7 -8.17 -13.13 -0.08
C LEU A 7 -7.27 -13.28 -1.31
N VAL A 8 -5.95 -13.23 -1.15
CA VAL A 8 -5.02 -13.40 -2.28
C VAL A 8 -5.10 -14.82 -2.84
N LEU A 9 -5.15 -15.84 -1.99
CA LEU A 9 -5.27 -17.24 -2.43
C LEU A 9 -6.59 -17.48 -3.18
N ASP A 10 -7.71 -16.99 -2.64
CA ASP A 10 -9.03 -17.09 -3.28
C ASP A 10 -9.10 -16.34 -4.63
N LEU A 11 -8.42 -15.20 -4.77
CA LEU A 11 -8.30 -14.51 -6.05
C LEU A 11 -7.38 -15.25 -7.03
N SER A 12 -6.31 -15.88 -6.52
CA SER A 12 -5.34 -16.64 -7.34
C SER A 12 -5.94 -17.92 -7.92
N ASP A 13 -6.94 -18.53 -7.25
CA ASP A 13 -7.68 -19.67 -7.80
C ASP A 13 -8.55 -19.30 -9.02
N ARG A 14 -8.85 -18.01 -9.20
CA ARG A 14 -9.78 -17.48 -10.23
C ARG A 14 -9.09 -16.60 -11.27
N HIS A 15 -7.90 -16.10 -10.97
CA HIS A 15 -7.17 -15.14 -11.78
C HIS A 15 -5.67 -15.42 -11.75
N ASP A 16 -4.98 -15.01 -12.81
CA ASP A 16 -3.51 -15.10 -12.89
C ASP A 16 -2.86 -13.93 -12.13
N VAL A 17 -2.68 -14.12 -10.82
CA VAL A 17 -2.13 -13.11 -9.90
C VAL A 17 -0.61 -13.17 -9.92
N HIS A 18 0.04 -12.08 -10.33
CA HIS A 18 1.50 -12.01 -10.47
C HIS A 18 2.20 -11.30 -9.30
N ALA A 19 1.49 -10.47 -8.53
CA ALA A 19 2.03 -9.69 -7.42
C ALA A 19 0.91 -9.16 -6.51
N VAL A 20 1.28 -8.72 -5.31
CA VAL A 20 0.38 -8.09 -4.33
C VAL A 20 0.94 -6.73 -3.89
N GLY A 21 0.13 -5.68 -4.02
CA GLY A 21 0.41 -4.36 -3.46
C GLY A 21 -0.54 -4.05 -2.31
N ILE A 22 -0.01 -3.56 -1.19
CA ILE A 22 -0.79 -3.24 0.01
C ILE A 22 -0.60 -1.76 0.35
N GLY A 23 -1.68 -0.98 0.27
CA GLY A 23 -1.76 0.37 0.84
C GLY A 23 -2.16 0.29 2.31
N ALA A 24 -1.21 0.52 3.22
CA ALA A 24 -1.42 0.43 4.65
C ALA A 24 -1.71 1.81 5.27
N ALA A 25 -2.79 1.89 6.04
CA ALA A 25 -3.16 3.09 6.80
C ALA A 25 -2.22 3.27 8.01
N GLY A 26 -1.04 3.83 7.77
CA GLY A 26 -0.01 4.03 8.77
C GLY A 26 1.31 4.51 8.16
N TRP A 27 2.31 4.68 9.02
CA TRP A 27 3.67 5.01 8.65
C TRP A 27 4.37 3.74 8.19
N VAL A 28 4.69 3.68 6.90
CA VAL A 28 5.51 2.62 6.32
C VAL A 28 6.96 3.07 6.29
N ASP A 29 7.88 2.19 6.63
CA ASP A 29 9.31 2.48 6.59
C ASP A 29 9.82 2.74 5.16
N ALA A 30 10.99 3.37 5.04
CA ALA A 30 11.58 3.71 3.74
C ALA A 30 11.87 2.47 2.88
N ASP A 31 12.19 1.34 3.52
CA ASP A 31 12.46 0.06 2.85
C ASP A 31 11.18 -0.70 2.47
N ARG A 32 10.00 -0.12 2.69
CA ARG A 32 8.69 -0.68 2.32
C ARG A 32 8.48 -2.09 2.86
N SER A 33 8.94 -2.34 4.08
CA SER A 33 8.97 -3.63 4.76
C SER A 33 8.00 -3.70 5.93
N LYS A 34 7.86 -2.58 6.65
CA LYS A 34 7.21 -2.52 7.95
C LYS A 34 6.20 -1.40 8.04
N VAL A 35 5.12 -1.66 8.77
CA VAL A 35 4.26 -0.60 9.30
C VAL A 35 4.78 -0.22 10.68
N LEU A 36 5.53 0.88 10.74
CA LEU A 36 6.11 1.41 11.97
C LEU A 36 5.03 1.78 12.99
N PHE A 37 3.98 2.45 12.52
CA PHE A 37 2.88 2.90 13.37
C PHE A 37 1.60 3.09 12.57
N ALA A 38 0.49 2.56 13.06
CA ALA A 38 -0.84 2.81 12.53
C ALA A 38 -1.78 3.34 13.64
N PRO A 39 -2.36 4.54 13.51
CA PRO A 39 -3.22 5.09 14.57
C PRO A 39 -4.52 4.29 14.76
N HIS A 40 -5.03 3.68 13.68
CA HIS A 40 -6.30 2.95 13.66
C HIS A 40 -6.14 1.42 13.59
N LEU A 41 -4.90 0.90 13.55
CA LEU A 41 -4.60 -0.53 13.55
C LEU A 41 -3.63 -0.85 14.69
N ALA A 42 -3.69 -2.08 15.21
CA ALA A 42 -2.81 -2.54 16.29
C ALA A 42 -1.37 -2.88 15.80
N TRP A 43 -0.89 -2.22 14.74
CA TRP A 43 0.44 -2.45 14.15
C TRP A 43 1.48 -1.50 14.70
N ARG A 44 2.57 -2.07 15.23
CA ARG A 44 3.73 -1.36 15.76
C ARG A 44 4.97 -2.13 15.34
N ASP A 45 5.85 -1.50 14.56
CA ASP A 45 7.00 -2.16 13.94
C ASP A 45 6.65 -3.49 13.24
N GLU A 46 5.45 -3.55 12.65
CA GLU A 46 4.88 -4.77 12.07
C GLU A 46 5.60 -5.12 10.77
N PRO A 47 6.29 -6.27 10.63
CA PRO A 47 6.94 -6.71 9.39
C PRO A 47 5.93 -7.24 8.36
N LEU A 48 4.91 -6.44 8.05
CA LEU A 48 3.74 -6.82 7.27
C LEU A 48 4.11 -7.43 5.91
N ARG A 49 5.11 -6.86 5.22
CA ARG A 49 5.57 -7.38 3.92
C ARG A 49 6.07 -8.81 4.07
N ASP A 50 7.00 -9.04 4.98
CA ASP A 50 7.67 -10.33 5.12
C ASP A 50 6.73 -11.39 5.71
N ALA A 51 5.86 -10.99 6.64
CA ALA A 51 4.82 -11.84 7.22
C ALA A 51 3.87 -12.39 6.14
N ILE A 52 3.45 -11.55 5.21
CA ILE A 52 2.58 -11.95 4.09
C ILE A 52 3.38 -12.68 3.00
N ALA A 53 4.56 -12.19 2.63
CA ALA A 53 5.39 -12.77 1.58
C ALA A 53 5.83 -14.21 1.91
N SER A 54 6.07 -14.53 3.19
CA SER A 54 6.42 -15.90 3.61
C SER A 54 5.30 -16.93 3.37
N ARG A 55 4.08 -16.47 3.09
CA ARG A 55 2.87 -17.30 2.92
C ARG A 55 2.34 -17.29 1.49
N LEU A 56 2.95 -16.51 0.59
CA LEU A 56 2.53 -16.35 -0.79
C LEU A 56 3.70 -16.67 -1.74
N VAL A 57 3.37 -17.10 -2.95
CA VAL A 57 4.37 -17.44 -4.00
C VAL A 57 4.62 -16.28 -4.97
N VAL A 58 4.06 -15.10 -4.68
CA VAL A 58 4.15 -13.91 -5.52
C VAL A 58 4.82 -12.76 -4.76
N PRO A 59 5.48 -11.82 -5.45
CA PRO A 59 6.06 -10.63 -4.82
C PRO A 59 5.01 -9.80 -4.06
N VAL A 60 5.41 -9.27 -2.90
CA VAL A 60 4.57 -8.42 -2.04
C VAL A 60 5.27 -7.09 -1.81
N MET A 61 4.53 -5.99 -1.99
CA MET A 61 4.98 -4.65 -1.64
C MET A 61 3.98 -3.97 -0.71
N VAL A 62 4.49 -3.17 0.23
CA VAL A 62 3.69 -2.37 1.17
C VAL A 62 4.09 -0.91 1.00
N ASP A 63 3.11 -0.01 0.96
CA ASP A 63 3.34 1.43 1.03
C ASP A 63 2.23 2.08 1.86
N ASN A 64 2.39 3.35 2.20
CA ASN A 64 1.34 4.12 2.85
C ASN A 64 0.13 4.27 1.92
N ASP A 65 -1.07 4.20 2.47
CA ASP A 65 -2.33 4.36 1.75
C ASP A 65 -2.44 5.65 0.93
N ALA A 66 -2.08 6.81 1.49
CA ALA A 66 -2.09 8.08 0.77
C ALA A 66 -1.06 8.12 -0.38
N ASN A 67 0.12 7.51 -0.19
CA ASN A 67 1.10 7.33 -1.27
C ASN A 67 0.53 6.49 -2.41
N THR A 68 -0.14 5.37 -2.09
CA THR A 68 -0.75 4.52 -3.12
C THR A 68 -1.86 5.25 -3.89
N ALA A 69 -2.65 6.07 -3.20
CA ALA A 69 -3.69 6.89 -3.83
C ALA A 69 -3.09 7.97 -4.73
N ALA A 70 -2.05 8.68 -4.28
CA ALA A 70 -1.35 9.68 -5.07
C ALA A 70 -0.74 9.07 -6.34
N TRP A 71 -0.08 7.92 -6.20
CA TRP A 71 0.50 7.20 -7.33
C TRP A 71 -0.58 6.77 -8.34
N ALA A 72 -1.74 6.29 -7.88
CA ALA A 72 -2.85 5.91 -8.74
C ALA A 72 -3.41 7.13 -9.52
N GLU A 73 -3.62 8.26 -8.85
CA GLU A 73 -4.10 9.49 -9.49
C GLU A 73 -3.08 10.06 -10.48
N TRP A 74 -1.80 10.03 -10.16
CA TRP A 74 -0.74 10.44 -11.08
C TRP A 74 -0.66 9.52 -12.30
N ARG A 75 -0.73 8.21 -12.09
CA ARG A 75 -0.55 7.22 -13.18
C ARG A 75 -1.77 7.10 -14.08
N PHE A 76 -2.97 7.16 -13.50
CA PHE A 76 -4.23 6.78 -14.16
C PHE A 76 -5.34 7.83 -14.06
N GLY A 77 -5.26 8.76 -13.11
CA GLY A 77 -6.33 9.69 -12.77
C GLY A 77 -6.02 11.15 -13.11
N ALA A 78 -6.39 12.02 -12.17
CA ALA A 78 -6.39 13.47 -12.34
C ALA A 78 -4.99 14.11 -12.39
N GLY A 79 -3.96 13.42 -11.90
CA GLY A 79 -2.57 13.89 -11.88
C GLY A 79 -1.74 13.52 -13.10
N ARG A 80 -2.35 12.94 -14.14
CA ARG A 80 -1.61 12.44 -15.31
C ARG A 80 -0.94 13.56 -16.08
N GLY A 81 0.37 13.42 -16.26
CA GLY A 81 1.20 14.37 -17.02
C GLY A 81 1.69 15.56 -16.19
N GLU A 82 1.40 15.57 -14.88
CA GLU A 82 1.95 16.54 -13.95
C GLU A 82 3.27 16.02 -13.36
N ASP A 83 4.25 16.92 -13.24
CA ASP A 83 5.55 16.61 -12.64
C ASP A 83 5.52 16.72 -11.10
N HIS A 84 4.55 17.46 -10.57
CA HIS A 84 4.38 17.67 -9.13
C HIS A 84 2.92 17.52 -8.74
N LEU A 85 2.65 16.71 -7.71
CA LEU A 85 1.30 16.50 -7.21
C LEU A 85 1.30 16.41 -5.68
N VAL A 86 0.28 17.04 -5.07
CA VAL A 86 -0.02 16.85 -3.64
C VAL A 86 -1.39 16.18 -3.53
N MET A 87 -1.41 15.03 -2.87
CA MET A 87 -2.63 14.31 -2.53
C MET A 87 -2.98 14.60 -1.07
N ILE A 88 -4.25 14.90 -0.82
CA ILE A 88 -4.82 14.96 0.52
C ILE A 88 -6.04 14.04 0.56
N THR A 89 -5.95 12.97 1.34
CA THR A 89 -7.05 12.01 1.51
C THR A 89 -7.84 12.36 2.77
N LEU A 90 -9.12 12.69 2.60
CA LEU A 90 -10.04 13.04 3.69
C LEU A 90 -10.95 11.84 4.00
N GLY A 91 -10.83 11.28 5.20
CA GLY A 91 -11.63 10.14 5.65
C GLY A 91 -11.77 10.12 7.17
N THR A 92 -11.61 8.93 7.78
CA THR A 92 -11.58 8.80 9.25
C THR A 92 -10.46 9.63 9.88
N GLY A 93 -9.37 9.84 9.14
CA GLY A 93 -8.32 10.81 9.43
C GLY A 93 -7.97 11.64 8.19
N ILE A 94 -6.87 12.38 8.28
CA ILE A 94 -6.27 13.12 7.16
C ILE A 94 -4.96 12.43 6.80
N GLY A 95 -4.86 11.98 5.56
CA GLY A 95 -3.63 11.45 4.97
C GLY A 95 -3.11 12.41 3.90
N GLY A 96 -1.83 12.27 3.55
CA GLY A 96 -1.24 13.09 2.50
C GLY A 96 -0.02 12.43 1.86
N ALA A 97 0.22 12.79 0.62
CA ALA A 97 1.37 12.33 -0.15
C ALA A 97 1.83 13.43 -1.11
N ILE A 98 3.13 13.44 -1.41
CA ILE A 98 3.76 14.36 -2.34
C ILE A 98 4.43 13.51 -3.41
N LEU A 99 4.20 13.88 -4.67
CA LEU A 99 4.94 13.42 -5.83
C LEU A 99 5.71 14.62 -6.39
N GLU A 100 6.98 14.39 -6.69
CA GLU A 100 7.91 15.39 -7.18
C GLU A 100 8.77 14.77 -8.28
N ASP A 101 8.98 15.53 -9.37
CA ASP A 101 9.77 15.14 -10.54
C ASP A 101 9.25 13.92 -11.33
N GLY A 102 7.94 13.69 -11.32
CA GLY A 102 7.27 12.62 -12.10
C GLY A 102 7.59 11.20 -11.63
#